data_AF-A0A5B7X808-F1
#
_entry.id   AF-A0A5B7X808-F1
#
_cell.length_a   1.000
_cell.length_b   1.000
_cell.length_c   1.000
_cell.angle_alpha   90.00
_cell.angle_beta   90.00
_cell.angle_gamma   90.00
#
_symmetry.space_group_name_H-M   'P 1'
#
loop_
_entity.id
_entity.type
_entity.pdbx_description
1 polymer ?
#
loop_
_entity_poly.entity_id
_entity_poly.type
_entity_poly.pdbx_seq_one_letter_code
_entity_poly.pdbx_strand_id
1 'polypeptide(L)'
;MSSKFNIPNGIMYNAYFILWKDANYVEEFYKKRLESYLYNYSHEKSTKDDHLKDGKLYFSGVTKDGIEITENDFIHYEITRLNLIPEHLLDFDGKKRVDFYRQFLQKKLFSILLGNTKPLPQPEIDLKGKFIDETWFKIGLTFATGQAQRLYEEYKDKRGHFTKVATKLGFKSTDRPYFSQTIHNSTVDNKNLYSDPDKLEKIYTYCQVRNITVCSDFLSQLSSK
;
A
#
# COMPACT_ATOMS: atom_id res chain seq x y z
N MET A 1 -24.65 47.33 -4.00
CA MET A 1 -24.66 46.17 -3.08
C MET A 1 -23.71 45.12 -3.63
N SER A 2 -22.56 44.93 -2.99
CA SER A 2 -21.54 43.96 -3.42
C SER A 2 -21.70 42.69 -2.59
N SER A 3 -22.20 41.62 -3.20
CA SER A 3 -22.17 40.28 -2.61
C SER A 3 -20.84 39.63 -2.94
N LYS A 4 -19.91 39.67 -1.98
CA LYS A 4 -18.68 38.88 -1.98
C LYS A 4 -19.02 37.40 -1.85
N PHE A 5 -18.89 36.63 -2.93
CA PHE A 5 -18.75 35.18 -2.82
C PHE A 5 -17.27 34.83 -2.83
N ASN A 6 -16.80 34.41 -1.66
CA ASN A 6 -15.45 33.96 -1.42
C ASN A 6 -15.37 32.48 -1.86
N ILE A 7 -14.71 32.20 -2.99
CA ILE A 7 -14.40 30.83 -3.42
C ILE A 7 -12.88 30.64 -3.30
N PRO A 8 -12.38 30.06 -2.19
CA PRO A 8 -10.98 29.73 -2.05
C PRO A 8 -10.72 28.47 -2.87
N ASN A 9 -9.96 28.60 -3.96
CA ASN A 9 -9.15 27.58 -4.69
C ASN A 9 -8.98 27.87 -6.19
N GLY A 10 -9.61 28.91 -6.75
CA GLY A 10 -9.58 29.19 -8.19
C GLY A 10 -8.26 29.75 -8.75
N ILE A 11 -7.37 30.30 -7.92
CA ILE A 11 -6.20 31.05 -8.40
C ILE A 11 -5.01 30.14 -8.75
N MET A 12 -4.90 28.94 -8.17
CA MET A 12 -3.80 28.01 -8.47
C MET A 12 -3.93 27.29 -9.83
N TYR A 13 -5.06 27.41 -10.52
CA TYR A 13 -5.27 26.75 -11.81
C TYR A 13 -4.78 27.56 -13.02
N ASN A 14 -4.48 28.85 -12.89
CA ASN A 14 -4.11 29.66 -14.08
C ASN A 14 -2.60 29.73 -14.37
N ALA A 15 -1.73 29.65 -13.36
CA ALA A 15 -0.29 29.84 -13.57
C ALA A 15 0.42 28.60 -14.14
N TYR A 16 -0.07 27.38 -13.87
CA TYR A 16 0.60 26.13 -14.29
C TYR A 16 0.32 25.71 -15.74
N PHE A 17 -0.62 26.35 -16.44
CA PHE A 17 -1.16 25.84 -17.72
C PHE A 17 -0.62 26.56 -18.97
N ILE A 18 0.34 27.48 -18.81
CA ILE A 18 0.84 28.34 -19.91
C ILE A 18 1.82 27.61 -20.88
N LEU A 19 2.30 26.40 -20.55
CA LEU A 19 3.39 25.74 -21.30
C LEU A 19 3.05 24.38 -21.97
N TRP A 20 1.79 24.13 -22.31
CA TRP A 20 1.36 22.83 -22.88
C TRP A 20 1.49 22.76 -24.42
N LYS A 21 2.73 22.83 -24.93
CA LYS A 21 3.06 22.54 -26.33
C LYS A 21 4.09 21.42 -26.52
N ASP A 22 4.62 20.86 -25.44
CA ASP A 22 5.69 19.86 -25.46
C ASP A 22 5.29 18.65 -24.59
N ALA A 23 5.44 17.45 -25.16
CA ALA A 23 5.11 16.17 -24.54
C ALA A 23 5.82 15.95 -23.20
N ASN A 24 6.98 16.59 -23.00
CA ASN A 24 7.71 16.52 -21.74
C ASN A 24 6.94 17.21 -20.58
N TYR A 25 6.24 18.31 -20.86
CA TYR A 25 5.48 19.05 -19.84
C TYR A 25 4.23 18.30 -19.38
N VAL A 26 3.54 17.59 -20.28
CA VAL A 26 2.35 16.82 -19.89
C VAL A 26 2.72 15.58 -19.08
N GLU A 27 3.86 14.93 -19.38
CA GLU A 27 4.37 13.82 -18.59
C GLU A 27 4.83 14.28 -17.20
N GLU A 28 5.51 15.44 -17.09
CA GLU A 28 5.88 16.03 -15.80
C GLU A 28 4.65 16.42 -14.98
N PHE A 29 3.67 17.04 -15.62
CA PHE A 29 2.39 17.39 -14.99
C PHE A 29 1.66 16.14 -14.48
N TYR A 30 1.59 15.10 -15.31
CA TYR A 30 1.02 13.80 -14.94
C TYR A 30 1.69 13.23 -13.70
N LYS A 31 3.03 13.18 -13.67
CA LYS A 31 3.79 12.67 -12.52
C LYS A 31 3.50 13.45 -11.24
N LYS A 32 3.52 14.78 -11.29
CA LYS A 32 3.20 15.63 -10.13
C LYS A 32 1.78 15.39 -9.61
N ARG A 33 0.83 15.18 -10.51
CA ARG A 33 -0.56 14.88 -10.13
C ARG A 33 -0.72 13.48 -9.57
N LEU A 34 -0.05 12.49 -10.13
CA LEU A 34 -0.02 11.13 -9.60
C LEU A 34 0.59 11.12 -8.20
N GLU A 35 1.73 11.78 -8.00
CA GLU A 35 2.35 11.96 -6.69
C GLU A 35 1.39 12.63 -5.70
N SER A 36 0.72 13.71 -6.10
CA SER A 36 -0.28 14.39 -5.26
C SER A 36 -1.48 13.51 -4.95
N TYR A 37 -1.94 12.71 -5.91
CA TYR A 37 -3.03 11.76 -5.71
C TYR A 37 -2.62 10.68 -4.71
N LEU A 38 -1.44 10.09 -4.88
CA LEU A 38 -0.91 9.12 -3.94
C LEU A 38 -0.70 9.75 -2.55
N TYR A 39 -0.20 10.98 -2.43
CA TYR A 39 -0.11 11.71 -1.15
C TYR A 39 -1.47 11.82 -0.45
N ASN A 40 -2.53 12.15 -1.20
CA ASN A 40 -3.85 12.40 -0.62
C ASN A 40 -4.60 11.11 -0.23
N TYR A 41 -4.36 10.02 -0.95
CA TYR A 41 -5.14 8.78 -0.82
C TYR A 41 -4.36 7.63 -0.18
N SER A 42 -3.02 7.64 -0.20
CA SER A 42 -2.19 6.67 0.52
C SER A 42 -1.91 7.12 1.95
N HIS A 43 -1.73 6.18 2.88
CA HIS A 43 -1.37 6.51 4.26
C HIS A 43 0.15 6.64 4.42
N GLU A 44 0.67 7.82 4.79
CA GLU A 44 2.10 8.05 5.02
C GLU A 44 2.56 7.84 6.49
N LYS A 45 3.75 7.22 6.62
CA LYS A 45 4.95 7.85 7.24
C LYS A 45 6.22 7.21 6.67
N SER A 46 6.97 7.94 5.85
CA SER A 46 8.43 7.72 5.72
C SER A 46 9.15 9.03 5.99
N THR A 47 9.42 9.30 7.26
CA THR A 47 10.55 10.16 7.61
C THR A 47 11.79 9.28 7.46
N LYS A 48 12.48 9.37 6.32
CA LYS A 48 13.93 9.20 6.37
C LYS A 48 14.46 10.41 7.13
N ASP A 49 14.72 10.21 8.42
CA ASP A 49 15.76 10.96 9.11
C ASP A 49 17.08 10.60 8.43
N ASP A 50 17.37 11.25 7.31
CA ASP A 50 18.72 11.29 6.76
C ASP A 50 19.22 12.72 6.92
N HIS A 51 20.37 12.84 7.57
CA HIS A 51 21.21 14.04 7.65
C HIS A 51 21.73 14.52 6.27
N LEU A 52 20.99 14.28 5.18
CA LEU A 52 21.29 14.67 3.81
C LEU A 52 20.08 15.41 3.24
N LYS A 53 20.35 16.63 2.81
CA LYS A 53 19.45 17.75 2.51
C LYS A 53 18.41 17.57 1.39
N ASP A 54 18.00 16.37 0.99
CA ASP A 54 16.95 16.19 -0.02
C ASP A 54 16.06 14.97 0.29
N GLY A 55 15.06 15.19 1.14
CA GLY A 55 14.04 14.20 1.47
C GLY A 55 13.06 14.00 0.31
N LYS A 56 13.29 12.98 -0.53
CA LYS A 56 12.27 12.50 -1.47
C LYS A 56 11.23 11.67 -0.71
N LEU A 57 10.00 12.16 -0.67
CA LEU A 57 8.81 11.44 -0.17
C LEU A 57 8.47 10.29 -1.13
N TYR A 58 8.22 9.10 -0.59
CA TYR A 58 7.80 7.93 -1.36
C TYR A 58 6.38 7.55 -0.93
N PHE A 59 5.47 7.43 -1.90
CA PHE A 59 4.08 7.05 -1.66
C PHE A 59 3.90 5.56 -1.86
N SER A 60 3.31 4.88 -0.87
CA SER A 60 3.13 3.42 -0.89
C SER A 60 2.11 2.94 -1.91
N GLY A 61 1.22 3.83 -2.37
CA GLY A 61 0.07 3.43 -3.19
C GLY A 61 -0.87 2.50 -2.44
N VAL A 62 -0.98 2.61 -1.11
CA VAL A 62 -1.92 1.82 -0.31
C VAL A 62 -2.70 2.74 0.65
N THR A 63 -4.02 2.63 0.66
CA THR A 63 -4.90 3.40 1.57
C THR A 63 -4.74 2.96 3.03
N LYS A 64 -5.35 3.70 3.96
CA LYS A 64 -5.47 3.32 5.38
C LYS A 64 -6.12 1.96 5.60
N ASP A 65 -6.99 1.57 4.68
CA ASP A 65 -7.76 0.33 4.75
C ASP A 65 -7.03 -0.84 4.04
N GLY A 66 -5.75 -0.65 3.66
CA GLY A 66 -4.94 -1.66 3.00
C GLY A 66 -5.29 -1.87 1.53
N ILE A 67 -6.03 -0.95 0.91
CA ILE A 67 -6.43 -1.05 -0.51
C ILE A 67 -5.29 -0.51 -1.37
N GLU A 68 -4.79 -1.33 -2.30
CA GLU A 68 -3.82 -0.89 -3.30
C GLU A 68 -4.46 0.12 -4.25
N ILE A 69 -3.80 1.26 -4.39
CA ILE A 69 -4.11 2.34 -5.32
C ILE A 69 -3.15 2.19 -6.50
N THR A 70 -3.71 1.89 -7.65
CA THR A 70 -2.97 1.69 -8.88
C THR A 70 -2.89 2.96 -9.72
N GLU A 71 -1.98 2.98 -10.69
CA GLU A 71 -1.93 4.03 -11.72
C GLU A 71 -3.26 4.10 -12.51
N ASN A 72 -3.94 2.96 -12.67
CA ASN A 72 -5.25 2.88 -13.30
C ASN A 72 -6.32 3.66 -12.52
N ASP A 73 -6.35 3.52 -11.19
CA ASP A 73 -7.29 4.24 -10.32
C ASP A 73 -7.10 5.75 -10.43
N PHE A 74 -5.84 6.20 -10.44
CA PHE A 74 -5.50 7.60 -10.68
C PHE A 74 -6.00 8.10 -12.03
N ILE A 75 -5.75 7.35 -13.12
CA ILE A 75 -6.17 7.76 -14.46
C ILE A 75 -7.70 7.88 -14.55
N HIS A 76 -8.44 6.92 -13.98
CA HIS A 76 -9.90 6.97 -13.93
C HIS A 76 -10.42 8.17 -13.12
N TYR A 77 -9.80 8.46 -11.97
CA TYR A 77 -10.11 9.62 -11.15
C TYR A 77 -9.89 10.94 -11.93
N GLU A 78 -8.75 11.06 -12.61
CA GLU A 78 -8.41 12.25 -13.39
C GLU A 78 -9.37 12.47 -14.56
N ILE A 79 -9.69 11.42 -15.33
CA ILE A 79 -10.65 11.50 -16.44
C ILE A 79 -12.02 11.94 -15.91
N THR A 80 -12.48 11.36 -14.81
CA THR A 80 -13.76 11.73 -14.19
C THR A 80 -13.77 13.21 -13.81
N ARG A 81 -12.70 13.69 -13.16
CA ARG A 81 -12.60 15.11 -12.79
C ARG A 81 -12.59 16.03 -14.03
N LEU A 82 -11.89 15.66 -15.10
CA LEU A 82 -11.87 16.45 -16.34
C LEU A 82 -13.25 16.51 -17.01
N ASN A 83 -14.04 15.44 -16.91
CA ASN A 83 -15.39 15.39 -17.47
C ASN A 83 -16.41 16.22 -16.66
N LEU A 84 -16.11 16.51 -15.39
CA LEU A 84 -16.93 17.37 -14.54
C LEU A 84 -16.65 18.87 -14.74
N ILE A 85 -15.64 19.25 -15.54
CA ILE A 85 -15.34 20.67 -15.78
C ILE A 85 -16.42 21.25 -16.71
N PRO A 86 -17.20 22.26 -16.26
CA PRO A 86 -18.20 22.88 -17.11
C PRO A 86 -17.53 23.62 -18.27
N GLU A 87 -17.85 23.25 -19.51
CA GLU A 87 -17.18 23.80 -20.70
C GLU A 87 -17.30 25.32 -20.84
N HIS A 88 -18.38 25.91 -20.32
CA HIS A 88 -18.60 27.35 -20.36
C HIS A 88 -17.62 28.14 -19.46
N LEU A 89 -16.94 27.47 -18.53
CA LEU A 89 -15.90 28.06 -17.69
C LEU A 89 -14.51 28.00 -18.34
N LEU A 90 -14.38 27.36 -19.50
CA LEU A 90 -13.12 27.21 -20.23
C LEU A 90 -13.07 28.15 -21.42
N ASP A 91 -11.98 28.90 -21.53
CA ASP A 91 -11.61 29.57 -22.77
C ASP A 91 -11.20 28.54 -23.84
N PHE A 92 -11.07 28.99 -25.08
CA PHE A 92 -10.74 28.11 -26.21
C PHE A 92 -9.45 27.29 -25.98
N ASP A 93 -8.43 27.92 -25.41
CA ASP A 93 -7.17 27.25 -25.11
C ASP A 93 -7.31 26.29 -23.92
N GLY A 94 -8.13 26.63 -22.93
CA GLY A 94 -8.47 25.77 -21.79
C GLY A 94 -9.16 24.49 -22.23
N LYS A 95 -10.11 24.58 -23.17
CA LYS A 95 -10.76 23.41 -23.78
C LYS A 95 -9.73 22.50 -24.45
N LYS A 96 -8.87 23.07 -25.30
CA LYS A 96 -7.80 22.30 -25.97
C LYS A 96 -6.85 21.61 -25.00
N ARG A 97 -6.48 22.28 -23.90
CA ARG A 97 -5.61 21.69 -22.86
C ARG A 97 -6.28 20.53 -22.13
N VAL A 98 -7.55 20.69 -21.75
CA VAL A 98 -8.35 19.63 -21.12
C VAL A 98 -8.48 18.43 -22.06
N ASP A 99 -8.79 18.67 -23.32
CA ASP A 99 -8.93 17.61 -24.33
C ASP A 99 -7.61 16.88 -24.59
N PHE A 100 -6.51 17.63 -24.70
CA PHE A 100 -5.18 17.06 -24.88
C PHE A 100 -4.78 16.17 -23.68
N TYR A 101 -4.98 16.65 -22.45
CA TYR A 101 -4.68 15.85 -21.26
C TYR A 101 -5.58 14.60 -21.17
N ARG A 102 -6.87 14.72 -21.52
CA ARG A 102 -7.79 13.58 -21.57
C ARG A 102 -7.30 12.51 -22.55
N GLN A 103 -6.86 12.91 -23.75
CA GLN A 103 -6.30 11.99 -24.74
C GLN A 103 -5.01 11.32 -24.25
N PHE A 104 -4.14 12.09 -23.59
CA PHE A 104 -2.92 11.57 -22.98
C PHE A 104 -3.23 10.49 -21.93
N LEU A 105 -4.18 10.75 -21.03
CA LEU A 105 -4.63 9.79 -20.01
C LEU A 105 -5.23 8.53 -20.63
N GLN A 106 -6.07 8.67 -21.67
CA GLN A 106 -6.63 7.53 -22.40
C GLN A 106 -5.55 6.66 -23.05
N LYS A 107 -4.52 7.29 -23.62
CA LYS A 107 -3.37 6.58 -24.21
C LYS A 107 -2.55 5.84 -23.15
N LYS A 108 -2.33 6.44 -21.98
CA LYS A 108 -1.68 5.77 -20.83
C LYS A 108 -2.50 4.58 -20.37
N LEU A 109 -3.81 4.76 -20.17
CA LEU A 109 -4.73 3.69 -19.78
C LEU A 109 -4.68 2.52 -20.76
N PHE A 110 -4.76 2.81 -22.06
CA PHE A 110 -4.68 1.79 -23.10
C PHE A 110 -3.32 1.04 -23.08
N SER A 111 -2.23 1.76 -22.81
CA SER A 111 -0.89 1.15 -22.70
C SER A 111 -0.77 0.22 -21.49
N ILE A 112 -1.40 0.60 -20.36
CA ILE A 112 -1.48 -0.23 -19.14
C ILE A 112 -2.29 -1.50 -19.42
N LEU A 113 -3.47 -1.36 -20.03
CA LEU A 113 -4.35 -2.48 -20.35
C LEU A 113 -3.75 -3.48 -21.33
N LEU A 114 -2.89 -3.01 -22.25
CA LEU A 114 -2.14 -3.86 -23.18
C LEU A 114 -0.87 -4.48 -22.58
N GLY A 115 -0.55 -4.21 -21.30
CA GLY A 115 0.66 -4.73 -20.64
C GLY A 115 1.96 -4.10 -21.14
N ASN A 116 1.88 -2.96 -21.84
CA ASN A 116 3.05 -2.27 -22.43
C ASN A 116 3.76 -1.33 -21.45
N THR A 117 3.27 -1.20 -20.22
CA THR A 117 3.91 -0.42 -19.16
C THR A 117 4.49 -1.34 -18.10
N LYS A 118 5.73 -1.04 -17.66
CA LYS A 118 6.24 -1.62 -16.41
C LYS A 118 5.25 -1.25 -15.29
N PRO A 119 4.90 -2.18 -14.38
CA PRO A 119 4.14 -1.83 -13.19
C PRO A 119 4.83 -0.65 -12.49
N LEU A 120 4.03 0.19 -11.81
CA LEU A 120 4.58 1.19 -10.90
C LEU A 120 5.70 0.54 -10.08
N PRO A 121 6.82 1.25 -9.80
CA PRO A 121 7.79 0.73 -8.86
C PRO A 121 7.02 0.38 -7.60
N GLN A 122 6.85 -0.93 -7.35
CA GLN A 122 6.30 -1.41 -6.11
C GLN A 122 7.12 -0.71 -5.03
N PRO A 123 6.49 -0.12 -4.01
CA PRO A 123 7.26 0.47 -2.93
C PRO A 123 8.28 -0.57 -2.51
N GLU A 124 9.56 -0.24 -2.68
CA GLU A 124 10.61 -0.96 -2.01
C GLU A 124 10.38 -0.58 -0.55
N ILE A 125 9.41 -1.25 0.09
CA ILE A 125 9.29 -1.22 1.54
C ILE A 125 10.67 -1.66 1.96
N ASP A 126 11.37 -0.77 2.66
CA ASP A 126 12.64 -1.10 3.25
C ASP A 126 12.36 -2.15 4.33
N LEU A 127 12.25 -3.38 3.88
CA LEU A 127 12.11 -4.58 4.66
C LEU A 127 13.44 -4.87 5.39
N LYS A 128 14.42 -3.96 5.37
CA LYS A 128 15.50 -3.93 6.37
C LYS A 128 15.04 -3.38 7.72
N GLY A 129 13.73 -3.34 7.99
CA GLY A 129 13.23 -3.23 9.35
C GLY A 129 13.84 -4.35 10.19
N LYS A 130 14.51 -3.98 11.31
CA LYS A 130 15.11 -4.94 12.26
C LYS A 130 14.17 -6.10 12.65
N PHE A 131 12.86 -5.87 12.57
CA PHE A 131 11.84 -6.83 12.95
C PHE A 131 11.79 -8.10 12.09
N ILE A 132 12.26 -8.08 10.84
CA ILE A 132 12.20 -9.26 9.95
C ILE A 132 13.14 -10.36 10.44
N ASP A 133 14.21 -9.95 11.13
CA ASP A 133 15.14 -10.87 11.74
C ASP A 133 14.65 -11.41 13.09
N GLU A 134 13.63 -10.80 13.69
CA GLU A 134 13.10 -11.20 14.98
C GLU A 134 12.35 -12.54 14.90
N THR A 135 12.52 -13.36 15.95
CA THR A 135 11.95 -14.70 16.03
C THR A 135 10.42 -14.68 15.89
N TRP A 136 9.73 -13.71 16.51
CA TRP A 136 8.27 -13.62 16.42
C TRP A 136 7.79 -13.39 15.00
N PHE A 137 8.55 -12.65 14.19
CA PHE A 137 8.18 -12.33 12.81
C PHE A 137 8.34 -13.55 11.92
N LYS A 138 9.50 -14.22 12.03
CA LYS A 138 9.78 -15.47 11.29
C LYS A 138 8.74 -16.55 11.62
N ILE A 139 8.38 -16.70 12.91
CA ILE A 139 7.31 -17.60 13.33
C ILE A 139 5.96 -17.14 12.80
N GLY A 140 5.68 -15.84 12.86
CA GLY A 140 4.44 -15.26 12.35
C GLY A 140 4.21 -15.49 10.87
N LEU A 141 5.26 -15.51 10.04
CA LEU A 141 5.15 -15.92 8.63
C LEU A 141 4.69 -17.38 8.48
N THR A 142 5.10 -18.28 9.37
CA THR A 142 4.63 -19.67 9.33
C THR A 142 3.15 -19.80 9.69
N PHE A 143 2.64 -18.90 10.53
CA PHE A 143 1.21 -18.78 10.81
C PHE A 143 0.45 -18.16 9.64
N ALA A 144 0.98 -17.09 9.04
CA ALA A 144 0.35 -16.42 7.90
C ALA A 144 0.22 -17.35 6.69
N THR A 145 1.19 -18.25 6.47
CA THR A 145 1.19 -19.21 5.35
C THR A 145 0.49 -20.54 5.67
N GLY A 146 -0.10 -20.69 6.86
CA GLY A 146 -0.77 -21.93 7.27
C GLY A 146 0.18 -23.10 7.57
N GLN A 147 1.50 -22.90 7.57
CA GLN A 147 2.47 -23.97 7.83
C GLN A 147 2.42 -24.44 9.30
N ALA A 148 2.34 -23.50 10.24
CA ALA A 148 2.27 -23.81 11.66
C ALA A 148 1.00 -24.60 12.02
N GLN A 149 -0.14 -24.19 11.48
CA GLN A 149 -1.44 -24.83 11.66
C GLN A 149 -1.42 -26.26 11.13
N ARG A 150 -0.94 -26.47 9.90
CA ARG A 150 -0.83 -27.81 9.31
C ARG A 150 0.05 -28.76 10.13
N LEU A 151 1.21 -28.29 10.57
CA LEU A 151 2.11 -29.11 11.39
C LEU A 151 1.56 -29.36 12.79
N TYR A 152 0.83 -28.40 13.36
CA TYR A 152 0.13 -28.63 14.61
C TYR A 152 -0.90 -29.74 14.47
N GLU A 153 -1.72 -29.72 13.42
CA GLU A 153 -2.70 -30.78 13.16
C GLU A 153 -2.04 -32.16 12.97
N GLU A 154 -0.86 -32.23 12.34
CA GLU A 154 -0.08 -33.47 12.19
C GLU A 154 0.46 -34.01 13.54
N TYR A 155 0.78 -33.12 14.47
CA TYR A 155 1.47 -33.47 15.70
C TYR A 155 0.61 -33.41 16.96
N LYS A 156 -0.59 -32.85 16.95
CA LYS A 156 -1.38 -32.53 18.16
C LYS A 156 -1.53 -33.70 19.14
N ASP A 157 -1.65 -34.92 18.64
CA ASP A 157 -1.80 -36.14 19.46
C ASP A 157 -0.47 -36.72 19.99
N LYS A 158 0.67 -36.14 19.59
CA LYS A 158 2.00 -36.59 19.99
C LYS A 158 2.51 -35.79 21.19
N ARG A 159 3.16 -36.47 22.14
CA ARG A 159 3.85 -35.80 23.26
C ARG A 159 4.88 -34.81 22.74
N GLY A 160 4.87 -33.59 23.29
CA GLY A 160 5.78 -32.51 22.90
C GLY A 160 5.47 -31.89 21.54
N HIS A 161 4.22 -31.94 21.08
CA HIS A 161 3.79 -31.49 19.75
C HIS A 161 4.30 -30.09 19.39
N PHE A 162 4.19 -29.09 20.26
CA PHE A 162 4.67 -27.73 19.95
C PHE A 162 6.20 -27.64 19.79
N THR A 163 6.96 -28.45 20.55
CA THR A 163 8.41 -28.51 20.36
C THR A 163 8.74 -29.15 19.01
N LYS A 164 7.98 -30.16 18.58
CA LYS A 164 8.11 -30.77 17.25
C LYS A 164 7.74 -29.81 16.14
N VAL A 165 6.68 -29.01 16.29
CA VAL A 165 6.30 -27.96 15.33
C VAL A 165 7.45 -26.96 15.18
N ALA A 166 7.97 -26.43 16.29
CA ALA A 166 9.07 -25.46 16.28
C ALA A 166 10.31 -26.02 15.57
N THR A 167 10.77 -27.21 15.94
CA THR A 167 11.97 -27.79 15.32
C THR A 167 11.76 -28.17 13.86
N LYS A 168 10.57 -28.64 13.47
CA LYS A 168 10.25 -28.99 12.08
C LYS A 168 10.23 -27.78 11.16
N LEU A 169 9.85 -26.62 11.70
CA LEU A 169 9.91 -25.33 11.00
C LEU A 169 11.28 -24.64 11.08
N GLY A 170 12.29 -25.28 11.69
CA GLY A 170 13.66 -24.76 11.77
C GLY A 170 13.93 -23.80 12.94
N PHE A 171 13.03 -23.73 13.92
CA PHE A 171 13.19 -22.90 15.13
C PHE A 171 13.80 -23.68 16.31
N LYS A 172 14.23 -22.96 17.34
CA LYS A 172 14.76 -23.58 18.56
C LYS A 172 13.61 -24.19 19.36
N SER A 173 13.90 -25.25 20.12
CA SER A 173 12.92 -25.85 21.04
C SER A 173 12.40 -24.84 22.08
N THR A 174 13.22 -23.85 22.44
CA THR A 174 12.86 -22.75 23.34
C THR A 174 11.85 -21.77 22.75
N ASP A 175 11.65 -21.77 21.43
CA ASP A 175 10.67 -20.92 20.74
C ASP A 175 9.27 -21.55 20.75
N ARG A 176 9.12 -22.77 21.27
CA ARG A 176 7.85 -23.48 21.48
C ARG A 176 6.72 -22.59 22.04
N PRO A 177 6.95 -21.70 23.04
CA PRO A 177 5.88 -20.87 23.59
C PRO A 177 5.14 -20.03 22.56
N TYR A 178 5.85 -19.47 21.55
CA TYR A 178 5.23 -18.71 20.46
C TYR A 178 4.17 -19.53 19.72
N PHE A 179 4.45 -20.81 19.46
CA PHE A 179 3.50 -21.69 18.80
C PHE A 179 2.32 -22.04 19.69
N SER A 180 2.60 -22.46 20.94
CA SER A 180 1.53 -22.90 21.85
C SER A 180 0.57 -21.78 22.23
N GLN A 181 1.10 -20.58 22.45
CA GLN A 181 0.30 -19.44 22.89
C GLN A 181 -0.48 -18.83 21.73
N THR A 182 0.11 -18.79 20.52
CA THR A 182 -0.60 -18.34 19.32
C THR A 182 -1.71 -19.30 18.92
N ILE A 183 -1.45 -20.62 18.87
CA ILE A 183 -2.47 -21.62 18.47
C ILE A 183 -3.64 -21.66 19.44
N HIS A 184 -3.38 -21.57 20.74
CA HIS A 184 -4.44 -21.57 21.74
C HIS A 184 -5.05 -20.18 21.99
N ASN A 185 -4.42 -19.13 21.46
CA ASN A 185 -4.76 -17.73 21.69
C ASN A 185 -5.11 -17.42 23.16
N SER A 186 -4.34 -18.00 24.09
CA SER A 186 -4.76 -18.12 25.51
C SER A 186 -4.10 -17.11 26.44
N THR A 187 -3.16 -16.30 25.93
CA THR A 187 -2.39 -15.33 26.71
C THR A 187 -2.35 -13.98 26.01
N VAL A 188 -2.27 -12.89 26.76
CA VAL A 188 -2.02 -11.53 26.23
C VAL A 188 -0.52 -11.18 26.20
N ASP A 189 0.34 -12.20 26.24
CA ASP A 189 1.78 -11.99 26.35
C ASP A 189 2.45 -11.77 24.98
N ASN A 190 3.69 -11.29 25.00
CA ASN A 190 4.42 -10.91 23.79
C ASN A 190 4.70 -12.06 22.81
N LYS A 191 4.47 -13.31 23.23
CA LYS A 191 4.70 -14.52 22.46
C LYS A 191 3.43 -15.05 21.79
N ASN A 192 2.25 -14.68 22.27
CA ASN A 192 1.04 -14.84 21.49
C ASN A 192 1.02 -13.80 20.37
N LEU A 193 1.09 -14.27 19.13
CA LEU A 193 1.06 -13.38 17.97
C LEU A 193 -0.31 -12.71 17.81
N TYR A 194 -1.38 -13.44 18.12
CA TYR A 194 -2.76 -12.99 17.91
C TYR A 194 -3.24 -12.00 18.96
N SER A 195 -2.50 -11.82 20.06
CA SER A 195 -2.78 -10.76 21.03
C SER A 195 -2.14 -9.40 20.68
N ASP A 196 -1.38 -9.32 19.58
CA ASP A 196 -0.62 -8.12 19.20
C ASP A 196 -1.00 -7.66 17.77
N PRO A 197 -1.95 -6.71 17.64
CA PRO A 197 -2.43 -6.23 16.34
C PRO A 197 -1.32 -5.66 15.47
N ASP A 198 -0.33 -4.99 16.06
CA ASP A 198 0.78 -4.39 15.32
C ASP A 198 1.66 -5.46 14.67
N LYS A 199 1.88 -6.59 15.34
CA LYS A 199 2.61 -7.72 14.76
C LYS A 199 1.85 -8.37 13.62
N LEU A 200 0.53 -8.56 13.79
CA LEU A 200 -0.35 -9.10 12.76
C LEU A 200 -0.34 -8.24 11.49
N GLU A 201 -0.49 -6.93 11.64
CA GLU A 201 -0.48 -5.97 10.54
C GLU A 201 0.87 -5.94 9.82
N LYS A 202 1.99 -5.98 10.55
CA LYS A 202 3.34 -6.07 9.95
C LYS A 202 3.53 -7.33 9.11
N ILE A 203 3.08 -8.48 9.61
CA ILE A 203 3.18 -9.75 8.89
C ILE A 203 2.27 -9.75 7.66
N TYR A 204 1.04 -9.29 7.81
CA TYR A 204 0.08 -9.20 6.70
C TYR A 204 0.63 -8.30 5.58
N THR A 205 1.09 -7.10 5.94
CA THR A 205 1.71 -6.14 5.02
C THR A 205 2.91 -6.74 4.30
N TYR A 206 3.79 -7.45 5.03
CA TYR A 206 4.91 -8.16 4.42
C TYR A 206 4.45 -9.20 3.39
N CYS A 207 3.42 -9.97 3.72
CA CYS A 207 2.89 -10.98 2.82
C CYS A 207 2.29 -10.36 1.55
N GLN A 208 1.53 -9.26 1.68
CA GLN A 208 0.99 -8.53 0.53
C GLN A 208 2.11 -8.06 -0.40
N VAL A 209 3.11 -7.37 0.14
CA VAL A 209 4.23 -6.80 -0.64
C VAL A 209 5.10 -7.86 -1.30
N ARG A 210 5.22 -9.04 -0.68
CA ARG A 210 5.97 -10.17 -1.23
C ARG A 210 5.11 -11.13 -2.06
N ASN A 211 3.84 -10.81 -2.31
CA ASN A 211 2.88 -11.70 -2.99
C ASN A 211 2.81 -13.10 -2.36
N ILE A 212 2.91 -13.18 -1.03
CA ILE A 212 2.77 -14.41 -0.26
C ILE A 212 1.30 -14.62 0.06
N THR A 213 0.75 -15.77 -0.35
CA THR A 213 -0.63 -16.15 -0.03
C THR A 213 -0.81 -16.32 1.48
N VAL A 214 -1.74 -15.55 2.05
CA VAL A 214 -2.12 -15.61 3.47
C VAL A 214 -3.30 -16.59 3.64
N CYS A 215 -3.23 -17.47 4.65
CA CYS A 215 -4.28 -18.44 4.92
C CYS A 215 -5.49 -17.81 5.63
N SER A 216 -6.66 -18.44 5.49
CA SER A 216 -7.92 -18.02 6.10
C SER A 216 -7.83 -17.83 7.61
N ASP A 217 -7.15 -18.74 8.31
CA ASP A 217 -7.06 -18.73 9.76
C ASP A 217 -6.31 -17.51 10.28
N PHE A 218 -5.33 -17.02 9.52
CA PHE A 218 -4.61 -15.81 9.87
C PHE A 218 -5.45 -14.56 9.56
N LEU A 219 -6.15 -14.56 8.42
CA LEU A 219 -7.05 -13.45 8.03
C LEU A 219 -8.18 -13.24 9.05
N SER A 220 -8.74 -14.33 9.61
CA SER A 220 -9.81 -14.21 10.60
C SER A 220 -9.37 -13.52 11.89
N GLN A 221 -8.07 -13.58 12.23
CA GLN A 221 -7.53 -12.87 13.40
C GLN A 221 -7.41 -11.36 13.15
N LEU A 222 -7.23 -10.92 11.89
CA LEU A 222 -7.18 -9.50 11.53
C LEU A 222 -8.56 -8.83 11.62
N SER A 223 -9.63 -9.58 11.29
CA SER A 223 -11.01 -9.07 11.27
C SER A 223 -11.68 -9.01 12.65
N SER A 224 -11.06 -9.56 13.69
CA SER A 224 -11.67 -9.66 15.04
C SER A 224 -11.67 -8.35 15.84
N LYS A 225 -11.71 -7.18 15.17
CA LYS A 225 -11.82 -5.85 15.79
C LYS A 225 -13.26 -5.37 15.86
#